data_AF-A0A928CND0-F1
#
_entry.id   AF-A0A928CND0-F1
#
_cell.length_a   1.000
_cell.length_b   1.000
_cell.length_c   1.000
_cell.angle_alpha   90.00
_cell.angle_beta   90.00
_cell.angle_gamma   90.00
#
_symmetry.space_group_name_H-M   'P 1'
#
loop_
_entity.id
_entity.type
_entity.pdbx_description
1 polymer ?
#
loop_
_entity_poly.entity_id
_entity_poly.type
_entity_poly.pdbx_seq_one_letter_code
_entity_poly.pdbx_strand_id
1 'polypeptide(L)'
;MQTMLAAAVMLTAAAETFGGDKMQSSILTKKECAVVDIGAAVARGDQTALAGALNRGFDAGITLNEAKEYIGQLYAYCGFPRALNAAATLMKVAAEKKPAEGRAPNLPPAGKAIDFGTANQTKLCGAPVKGPLFDFHPQLDEYLKAHLFGDIFARDNVDWRTRELLTVAALAARPETEPQMKAHIAIGKNNGITDAQAAAIVARVRRPAEPEQLPADWSVFPVGKPNTAYAKYFIGRSFLAPVSTEQVGVFAVTFEPGCRNNWHIHHAAKGGGQILICTAGEGYYQEWGKPAVRMKPGDRVNIPAGVKHWHGAAPDSWFQHLAVEVPGEGGRNEWLEPVDDAAYSKVTK
;
A
#
# COMPACT_ATOMS: atom_id res chain seq x y z
N MET A 1 8.60 67.48 1.12
CA MET A 1 7.71 67.27 -0.04
C MET A 1 8.60 66.71 -1.15
N GLN A 2 8.58 65.40 -1.43
CA GLN A 2 7.65 64.74 -2.37
C GLN A 2 7.83 65.32 -3.79
N THR A 3 8.13 64.58 -4.86
CA THR A 3 7.80 63.19 -5.25
C THR A 3 8.67 62.84 -6.47
N MET A 4 9.47 61.77 -6.43
CA MET A 4 9.25 60.47 -7.10
C MET A 4 8.87 60.52 -8.59
N LEU A 5 9.85 60.25 -9.45
CA LEU A 5 9.70 59.57 -10.73
C LEU A 5 10.94 58.69 -10.96
N ALA A 6 10.73 57.53 -11.60
CA ALA A 6 11.71 56.51 -12.00
C ALA A 6 12.18 55.51 -10.93
N ALA A 7 11.66 54.29 -10.99
CA ALA A 7 12.37 53.18 -11.63
C ALA A 7 11.62 51.87 -11.32
N ALA A 8 10.90 51.37 -12.32
CA ALA A 8 10.37 50.01 -12.33
C ALA A 8 11.53 49.04 -12.56
N VAL A 9 12.14 48.54 -11.48
CA VAL A 9 12.90 47.27 -11.44
C VAL A 9 12.92 46.81 -9.99
N MET A 10 12.18 45.76 -9.62
CA MET A 10 12.59 44.84 -8.56
C MET A 10 11.97 43.47 -8.78
N LEU A 11 12.82 42.58 -9.28
CA LEU A 11 12.92 41.15 -9.02
C LEU A 11 11.61 40.35 -8.87
N THR A 12 11.23 39.72 -9.99
CA THR A 12 10.75 38.34 -10.00
C THR A 12 11.84 37.41 -9.43
N ALA A 13 11.68 36.94 -8.19
CA ALA A 13 12.37 35.74 -7.68
C ALA A 13 11.76 35.31 -6.34
N ALA A 14 10.93 34.26 -6.36
CA ALA A 14 10.83 33.20 -5.34
C ALA A 14 9.60 32.33 -5.60
N ALA A 15 9.58 31.65 -6.74
CA ALA A 15 8.69 30.51 -6.97
C ALA A 15 9.53 29.26 -7.23
N GLU A 16 10.57 29.03 -6.43
CA GLU A 16 11.34 27.80 -6.43
C GLU A 16 11.84 27.51 -5.01
N THR A 17 11.08 26.70 -4.27
CA THR A 17 11.60 25.78 -3.24
C THR A 17 10.53 24.73 -2.89
N PHE A 18 10.12 23.93 -3.88
CA PHE A 18 9.75 22.55 -3.60
C PHE A 18 10.80 21.67 -4.23
N GLY A 19 11.82 21.36 -3.41
CA GLY A 19 12.96 20.55 -3.78
C GLY A 19 12.50 19.26 -4.45
N GLY A 20 13.02 19.05 -5.67
CA GLY A 20 12.85 17.83 -6.43
C GLY A 20 13.37 16.64 -5.63
N ASP A 21 12.44 15.82 -5.16
CA ASP A 21 12.77 14.51 -4.65
C ASP A 21 13.05 13.62 -5.88
N LYS A 22 14.30 13.19 -6.05
CA LYS A 22 14.64 12.14 -7.01
C LYS A 22 13.68 10.99 -6.75
N MET A 23 12.92 10.58 -7.76
CA MET A 23 11.88 9.56 -7.66
C MET A 23 12.47 8.22 -7.16
N GLN A 24 12.56 8.05 -5.85
CA GLN A 24 12.90 6.78 -5.20
C GLN A 24 11.75 5.80 -5.43
N SER A 25 12.09 4.59 -5.86
CA SER A 25 11.14 3.56 -6.27
C SER A 25 10.23 3.13 -5.11
N SER A 26 8.93 3.09 -5.35
CA SER A 26 7.96 2.40 -4.48
C SER A 26 8.41 0.96 -4.19
N ILE A 27 8.20 0.47 -2.95
CA ILE A 27 8.57 -0.90 -2.51
C ILE A 27 7.93 -1.96 -3.41
N LEU A 28 6.69 -1.71 -3.85
CA LEU A 28 5.99 -2.48 -4.87
C LEU A 28 5.77 -1.59 -6.11
N THR A 29 6.03 -2.12 -7.29
CA THR A 29 5.66 -1.48 -8.56
C THR A 29 4.14 -1.35 -8.70
N LYS A 30 3.68 -0.55 -9.65
CA LYS A 30 2.23 -0.43 -9.96
C LYS A 30 1.62 -1.77 -10.36
N LYS A 31 2.35 -2.57 -11.14
CA LYS A 31 1.94 -3.91 -11.57
C LYS A 31 1.80 -4.84 -10.37
N GLU A 32 2.76 -4.86 -9.46
CA GLU A 32 2.71 -5.67 -8.23
C GLU A 32 1.58 -5.23 -7.29
N CYS A 33 1.36 -3.93 -7.12
CA CYS A 33 0.21 -3.43 -6.36
C CYS A 33 -1.12 -3.96 -6.92
N ALA A 34 -1.26 -4.00 -8.24
CA ALA A 34 -2.47 -4.53 -8.87
C ALA A 34 -2.60 -6.06 -8.70
N VAL A 35 -1.50 -6.82 -8.80
CA VAL A 35 -1.49 -8.26 -8.50
C VAL A 35 -1.98 -8.52 -7.07
N VAL A 36 -1.48 -7.75 -6.10
CA VAL A 36 -1.89 -7.84 -4.69
C VAL A 36 -3.38 -7.53 -4.52
N ASP A 37 -3.87 -6.46 -5.14
CA ASP A 37 -5.28 -6.08 -5.06
C ASP A 37 -6.21 -7.13 -5.67
N ILE A 38 -5.81 -7.72 -6.81
CA ILE A 38 -6.56 -8.81 -7.46
C ILE A 38 -6.64 -10.01 -6.51
N GLY A 39 -5.51 -10.45 -5.95
CA GLY A 39 -5.49 -11.60 -5.02
C GLY A 39 -6.39 -11.39 -3.81
N ALA A 40 -6.32 -10.21 -3.20
CA ALA A 40 -7.14 -9.87 -2.05
C ALA A 40 -8.64 -9.76 -2.39
N ALA A 41 -8.99 -9.13 -3.51
CA ALA A 41 -10.38 -8.98 -3.94
C ALA A 41 -11.05 -10.33 -4.26
N VAL A 42 -10.33 -11.22 -4.97
CA VAL A 42 -10.81 -12.59 -5.24
C VAL A 42 -11.01 -13.37 -3.94
N ALA A 43 -10.06 -13.30 -3.01
CA ALA A 43 -10.16 -14.00 -1.72
C ALA A 43 -11.37 -13.54 -0.90
N ARG A 44 -11.67 -12.23 -0.92
CA ARG A 44 -12.86 -11.65 -0.28
C ARG A 44 -14.17 -11.96 -1.02
N GLY A 45 -14.09 -12.29 -2.31
CA GLY A 45 -15.26 -12.40 -3.17
C GLY A 45 -15.84 -11.03 -3.59
N ASP A 46 -15.07 -9.94 -3.44
CA ASP A 46 -15.49 -8.57 -3.75
C ASP A 46 -15.32 -8.28 -5.24
N GLN A 47 -16.42 -8.34 -6.00
CA GLN A 47 -16.41 -8.16 -7.44
C GLN A 47 -16.15 -6.70 -7.87
N THR A 48 -16.58 -5.74 -7.05
CA THR A 48 -16.38 -4.31 -7.33
C THR A 48 -14.90 -3.94 -7.16
N ALA A 49 -14.30 -4.35 -6.04
CA ALA A 49 -12.87 -4.16 -5.82
C ALA A 49 -12.03 -4.88 -6.88
N LEU A 50 -12.44 -6.10 -7.26
CA LEU A 50 -11.78 -6.87 -8.31
C LEU A 50 -11.81 -6.14 -9.66
N ALA A 51 -12.96 -5.61 -10.07
CA ALA A 51 -13.06 -4.85 -11.33
C ALA A 51 -12.15 -3.62 -11.34
N GLY A 52 -12.07 -2.89 -10.23
CA GLY A 52 -11.15 -1.77 -10.07
C GLY A 52 -9.68 -2.20 -10.11
N ALA A 53 -9.33 -3.30 -9.46
CA ALA A 53 -7.99 -3.85 -9.43
C ALA A 53 -7.53 -4.34 -10.81
N LEU A 54 -8.41 -5.01 -11.56
CA LEU A 54 -8.15 -5.46 -12.94
C LEU A 54 -7.91 -4.29 -13.88
N ASN A 55 -8.73 -3.24 -13.82
CA ASN A 55 -8.52 -2.03 -14.63
C ASN A 55 -7.16 -1.39 -14.37
N ARG A 56 -6.79 -1.18 -13.09
CA ARG A 56 -5.47 -0.69 -12.70
C ARG A 56 -4.35 -1.63 -13.15
N GLY A 57 -4.60 -2.94 -13.09
CA GLY A 57 -3.69 -3.97 -13.55
C GLY A 57 -3.38 -3.86 -15.05
N PHE A 58 -4.41 -3.74 -15.87
CA PHE A 58 -4.27 -3.55 -17.31
C PHE A 58 -3.54 -2.25 -17.64
N ASP A 59 -3.83 -1.15 -16.94
CA ASP A 59 -3.08 0.11 -17.07
C ASP A 59 -1.61 -0.01 -16.65
N ALA A 60 -1.30 -0.94 -15.74
CA ALA A 60 0.06 -1.24 -15.28
C ALA A 60 0.77 -2.33 -16.10
N GLY A 61 0.17 -2.81 -17.20
CA GLY A 61 0.78 -3.81 -18.09
C GLY A 61 0.60 -5.27 -17.65
N ILE A 62 -0.40 -5.58 -16.83
CA ILE A 62 -0.93 -6.95 -16.73
C ILE A 62 -1.64 -7.27 -18.05
N THR A 63 -1.40 -8.45 -18.59
CA THR A 63 -2.05 -8.96 -19.80
C THR A 63 -3.30 -9.77 -19.47
N LEU A 64 -4.16 -10.00 -20.46
CA LEU A 64 -5.34 -10.84 -20.27
C LEU A 64 -4.96 -12.26 -19.82
N ASN A 65 -3.93 -12.85 -20.43
CA ASN A 65 -3.50 -14.20 -20.10
C ASN A 65 -2.84 -14.29 -18.71
N GLU A 66 -2.10 -13.27 -18.24
CA GLU A 66 -1.66 -13.20 -16.84
C GLU A 66 -2.85 -13.13 -15.87
N ALA A 67 -3.87 -12.30 -16.17
CA ALA A 67 -5.05 -12.19 -15.31
C ALA A 67 -5.85 -13.49 -15.23
N LYS A 68 -5.96 -14.24 -16.33
CA LYS A 68 -6.56 -15.59 -16.35
C LYS A 68 -5.78 -16.54 -15.44
N GLU A 69 -4.44 -16.51 -15.48
CA GLU A 69 -3.60 -17.35 -14.62
C GLU A 69 -3.72 -17.00 -13.15
N TYR A 70 -3.83 -15.71 -12.81
CA TYR A 70 -4.05 -15.29 -11.42
C TYR A 70 -5.35 -15.89 -10.87
N ILE A 71 -6.45 -15.74 -11.61
CA ILE A 71 -7.76 -16.26 -11.19
C ILE A 71 -7.76 -17.80 -11.17
N GLY A 72 -7.15 -18.43 -12.17
CA GLY A 72 -6.97 -19.89 -12.24
C GLY A 72 -6.22 -20.41 -11.02
N GLN A 73 -5.07 -19.83 -10.67
CA GLN A 73 -4.32 -20.22 -9.48
C GLN A 73 -5.15 -20.07 -8.19
N LEU A 74 -5.90 -18.98 -8.08
CA LEU A 74 -6.63 -18.66 -6.85
C LEU A 74 -7.79 -19.60 -6.54
N TYR A 75 -8.26 -20.44 -7.47
CA TYR A 75 -9.27 -21.46 -7.11
C TYR A 75 -8.72 -22.41 -6.04
N ALA A 76 -7.42 -22.77 -6.09
CA ALA A 76 -6.80 -23.69 -5.14
C ALA A 76 -6.72 -23.10 -3.72
N TYR A 77 -6.71 -21.77 -3.62
CA TYR A 77 -6.63 -21.05 -2.35
C TYR A 77 -8.00 -20.58 -1.85
N CYS A 78 -8.89 -20.15 -2.76
CA CYS A 78 -10.14 -19.44 -2.44
C CYS A 78 -11.40 -20.27 -2.72
N GLY A 79 -11.26 -21.42 -3.39
CA GLY A 79 -12.34 -22.30 -3.81
C GLY A 79 -12.92 -21.95 -5.19
N PHE A 80 -13.50 -22.96 -5.84
CA PHE A 80 -14.10 -22.86 -7.17
C PHE A 80 -15.14 -21.73 -7.31
N PRO A 81 -16.12 -21.54 -6.40
CA PRO A 81 -17.13 -20.51 -6.59
C PRO A 81 -16.55 -19.10 -6.71
N ARG A 82 -15.54 -18.77 -5.90
CA ARG A 82 -14.88 -17.45 -5.97
C ARG A 82 -14.11 -17.27 -7.27
N ALA A 83 -13.42 -18.30 -7.74
CA ALA A 83 -12.69 -18.26 -9.01
C ALA A 83 -13.64 -18.09 -10.21
N LEU A 84 -14.79 -18.78 -10.22
CA LEU A 84 -15.80 -18.62 -11.28
C LEU A 84 -16.39 -17.21 -11.31
N ASN A 85 -16.74 -16.65 -10.14
CA ASN A 85 -17.22 -15.27 -10.03
C ASN A 85 -16.16 -14.27 -10.52
N ALA A 86 -14.91 -14.48 -10.11
CA ALA A 86 -13.79 -13.65 -10.55
C ALA A 86 -13.58 -13.75 -12.07
N ALA A 87 -13.67 -14.94 -12.66
CA ALA A 87 -13.56 -15.14 -14.10
C ALA A 87 -14.67 -14.40 -14.88
N ALA A 88 -15.91 -14.42 -14.36
CA ALA A 88 -17.02 -13.66 -14.93
C ALA A 88 -16.77 -12.14 -14.86
N THR A 89 -16.20 -11.65 -13.76
CA THR A 89 -15.79 -10.24 -13.62
C THR A 89 -14.67 -9.88 -14.59
N LEU A 90 -13.64 -10.72 -14.71
CA LEU A 90 -12.56 -10.54 -15.70
C LEU A 90 -13.11 -10.48 -17.13
N MET A 91 -14.04 -11.37 -17.48
CA MET A 91 -14.66 -11.39 -18.81
C MET A 91 -15.34 -10.04 -19.13
N LYS A 92 -16.09 -9.47 -18.18
CA LYS A 92 -16.74 -8.16 -18.34
C LYS A 92 -15.71 -7.03 -18.51
N VAL A 93 -14.75 -6.94 -17.59
CA VAL A 93 -13.71 -5.88 -17.63
C VAL A 93 -12.87 -5.98 -18.91
N ALA A 94 -12.52 -7.19 -19.35
CA ALA A 94 -11.73 -7.39 -20.56
C ALA A 94 -12.50 -7.00 -21.84
N ALA A 95 -13.82 -7.23 -21.88
CA ALA A 95 -14.66 -6.81 -23.00
C ALA A 95 -14.67 -5.28 -23.17
N GLU A 96 -14.69 -4.55 -22.05
CA GLU A 96 -14.67 -3.08 -22.03
C GLU A 96 -13.26 -2.52 -22.29
N LYS A 97 -12.26 -3.00 -21.52
CA LYS A 97 -10.90 -2.46 -21.50
C LYS A 97 -10.06 -2.89 -22.71
N LYS A 98 -10.35 -4.06 -23.29
CA LYS A 98 -9.60 -4.69 -24.39
C LYS A 98 -8.08 -4.71 -24.15
N PRO A 99 -7.60 -5.30 -23.04
CA PRO A 99 -6.18 -5.32 -22.71
C PRO A 99 -5.38 -6.17 -23.71
N ALA A 100 -4.06 -5.98 -23.73
CA ALA A 100 -3.16 -6.84 -24.49
C ALA A 100 -3.32 -8.31 -24.07
N GLU A 101 -3.38 -9.22 -25.03
CA GLU A 101 -3.66 -10.64 -24.76
C GLU A 101 -2.55 -11.32 -23.95
N GLY A 102 -1.29 -11.05 -24.29
CA GLY A 102 -0.11 -11.62 -23.61
C GLY A 102 0.17 -13.08 -23.99
N ARG A 103 1.27 -13.61 -23.48
CA ARG A 103 1.74 -14.98 -23.80
C ARG A 103 0.81 -16.04 -23.18
N ALA A 104 0.45 -17.05 -23.98
CA ALA A 104 -0.21 -18.25 -23.48
C ALA A 104 0.79 -19.16 -22.71
N PRO A 105 0.35 -19.89 -21.68
CA PRO A 105 1.22 -20.82 -20.96
C PRO A 105 1.58 -22.03 -21.81
N ASN A 106 2.77 -22.56 -21.59
CA ASN A 106 3.09 -23.92 -21.98
C ASN A 106 2.36 -24.91 -21.06
N LEU A 107 1.88 -26.02 -21.62
CA LEU A 107 1.28 -27.09 -20.85
C LEU A 107 2.35 -28.04 -20.30
N PRO A 108 2.19 -28.57 -19.09
CA PRO A 108 3.09 -29.59 -18.56
C PRO A 108 3.03 -30.87 -19.42
N PRO A 109 4.11 -31.68 -19.44
CA PRO A 109 4.11 -32.94 -20.17
C PRO A 109 3.01 -33.90 -19.65
N ALA A 110 2.24 -34.46 -20.58
CA ALA A 110 1.14 -35.38 -20.25
C ALA A 110 1.65 -36.59 -19.43
N GLY A 111 0.90 -36.96 -18.39
CA GLY A 111 1.22 -38.11 -17.53
C GLY A 111 2.42 -37.89 -16.58
N LYS A 112 3.00 -36.69 -16.51
CA LYS A 112 4.16 -36.37 -15.67
C LYS A 112 3.88 -35.38 -14.54
N ALA A 113 2.60 -35.14 -14.23
CA ALA A 113 2.19 -34.12 -13.26
C ALA A 113 2.82 -34.33 -11.86
N ILE A 114 2.88 -35.56 -11.35
CA ILE A 114 3.48 -35.84 -10.03
C ILE A 114 4.99 -35.62 -10.02
N ASP A 115 5.72 -36.15 -11.02
CA ASP A 115 7.17 -35.99 -11.13
C ASP A 115 7.54 -34.50 -11.22
N PHE A 116 6.85 -33.78 -12.12
CA PHE A 116 7.08 -32.37 -12.38
C PHE A 116 6.68 -31.50 -11.18
N GLY A 117 5.53 -31.81 -10.57
CA GLY A 117 5.05 -31.14 -9.38
C GLY A 117 5.94 -31.34 -8.16
N THR A 118 6.49 -32.53 -7.97
CA THR A 118 7.45 -32.81 -6.89
C THR A 118 8.73 -31.99 -7.07
N ALA A 119 9.23 -31.90 -8.30
CA ALA A 119 10.41 -31.08 -8.62
C ALA A 119 10.14 -29.59 -8.39
N ASN A 120 9.00 -29.07 -8.87
CA ASN A 120 8.59 -27.68 -8.68
C ASN A 120 8.40 -27.33 -7.20
N GLN A 121 7.65 -28.15 -6.46
CA GLN A 121 7.42 -27.98 -5.02
C GLN A 121 8.74 -27.93 -4.25
N THR A 122 9.64 -28.89 -4.50
CA THR A 122 10.94 -28.96 -3.82
C THR A 122 11.78 -27.71 -4.10
N LYS A 123 11.80 -27.24 -5.36
CA LYS A 123 12.55 -26.04 -5.74
C LYS A 123 11.97 -24.77 -5.13
N LEU A 124 10.64 -24.62 -5.13
CA LEU A 124 9.95 -23.47 -4.55
C LEU A 124 10.12 -23.41 -3.02
N CYS A 125 9.90 -24.53 -2.34
CA CYS A 125 9.98 -24.63 -0.89
C CYS A 125 11.43 -24.66 -0.36
N GLY A 126 12.41 -24.95 -1.23
CA GLY A 126 13.83 -25.08 -0.87
C GLY A 126 14.19 -26.44 -0.24
N ALA A 127 13.20 -27.29 0.01
CA ALA A 127 13.36 -28.66 0.50
C ALA A 127 12.14 -29.51 0.12
N PRO A 128 12.27 -30.85 0.10
CA PRO A 128 11.12 -31.73 -0.09
C PRO A 128 10.08 -31.52 1.01
N VAL A 129 8.82 -31.31 0.61
CA VAL A 129 7.70 -31.19 1.55
C VAL A 129 7.32 -32.58 2.05
N LYS A 130 7.36 -32.77 3.37
CA LYS A 130 7.00 -33.99 4.09
C LYS A 130 6.44 -33.63 5.46
N GLY A 131 5.69 -34.54 6.08
CA GLY A 131 5.30 -34.41 7.48
C GLY A 131 4.02 -35.16 7.84
N PRO A 132 3.67 -35.19 9.14
CA PRO A 132 2.57 -36.03 9.65
C PRO A 132 1.22 -35.78 8.99
N LEU A 133 0.96 -34.56 8.52
CA LEU A 133 -0.27 -34.22 7.79
C LEU A 133 -0.38 -35.01 6.48
N PHE A 134 0.72 -35.13 5.75
CA PHE A 134 0.78 -35.84 4.47
C PHE A 134 0.89 -37.35 4.66
N ASP A 135 1.48 -37.81 5.76
CA ASP A 135 1.45 -39.23 6.14
C ASP A 135 0.02 -39.66 6.54
N PHE A 136 -0.71 -38.79 7.24
CA PHE A 136 -2.08 -39.03 7.65
C PHE A 136 -3.08 -38.95 6.48
N HIS A 137 -2.87 -38.02 5.54
CA HIS A 137 -3.74 -37.86 4.37
C HIS A 137 -2.93 -37.74 3.06
N PRO A 138 -2.40 -38.87 2.53
CA PRO A 138 -1.52 -38.88 1.35
C PRO A 138 -2.13 -38.25 0.09
N GLN A 139 -3.46 -38.33 -0.07
CA GLN A 139 -4.16 -37.73 -1.21
C GLN A 139 -4.02 -36.20 -1.25
N LEU A 140 -3.85 -35.51 -0.12
CA LEU A 140 -3.58 -34.07 -0.12
C LEU A 140 -2.21 -33.76 -0.72
N ASP A 141 -1.21 -34.59 -0.42
CA ASP A 141 0.12 -34.49 -1.02
C ASP A 141 0.07 -34.76 -2.52
N GLU A 142 -0.71 -35.74 -2.95
CA GLU A 142 -0.95 -36.04 -4.36
C GLU A 142 -1.62 -34.85 -5.09
N TYR A 143 -2.66 -34.25 -4.52
CA TYR A 143 -3.32 -33.08 -5.11
C TYR A 143 -2.40 -31.86 -5.18
N LEU A 144 -1.61 -31.62 -4.15
CA LEU A 144 -0.59 -30.56 -4.18
C LEU A 144 0.42 -30.84 -5.30
N LYS A 145 0.98 -32.04 -5.38
CA LYS A 145 2.00 -32.36 -6.38
C LYS A 145 1.42 -32.37 -7.79
N ALA A 146 0.42 -33.19 -8.07
CA ALA A 146 -0.12 -33.32 -9.43
C ALA A 146 -0.77 -32.02 -9.90
N HIS A 147 -1.68 -31.47 -9.11
CA HIS A 147 -2.57 -30.43 -9.62
C HIS A 147 -2.04 -29.02 -9.32
N LEU A 148 -1.59 -28.73 -8.10
CA LEU A 148 -1.09 -27.40 -7.78
C LEU A 148 0.30 -27.17 -8.40
N PHE A 149 1.28 -28.00 -8.07
CA PHE A 149 2.66 -27.80 -8.50
C PHE A 149 2.95 -28.34 -9.91
N GLY A 150 2.27 -29.41 -10.30
CA GLY A 150 2.46 -30.13 -11.57
C GLY A 150 1.64 -29.59 -12.74
N ASP A 151 0.59 -28.81 -12.47
CA ASP A 151 -0.25 -28.19 -13.48
C ASP A 151 -0.27 -26.65 -13.32
N ILE A 152 -0.82 -26.12 -12.23
CA ILE A 152 -0.97 -24.65 -12.08
C ILE A 152 0.39 -23.92 -12.05
N PHE A 153 1.31 -24.33 -11.18
CA PHE A 153 2.62 -23.69 -11.04
C PHE A 153 3.63 -24.14 -12.12
N ALA A 154 3.26 -25.15 -12.92
CA ALA A 154 4.03 -25.56 -14.10
C ALA A 154 3.85 -24.60 -15.29
N ARG A 155 2.74 -23.86 -15.31
CA ARG A 155 2.41 -22.88 -16.35
C ARG A 155 3.33 -21.66 -16.24
N ASP A 156 4.01 -21.34 -17.33
CA ASP A 156 5.22 -20.51 -17.32
C ASP A 156 5.00 -19.05 -17.79
N ASN A 157 3.77 -18.68 -18.14
CA ASN A 157 3.43 -17.31 -18.54
C ASN A 157 3.29 -16.33 -17.35
N VAL A 158 3.34 -16.82 -16.12
CA VAL A 158 3.50 -16.04 -14.87
C VAL A 158 4.64 -16.65 -14.06
N ASP A 159 5.63 -15.83 -13.70
CA ASP A 159 6.76 -16.26 -12.88
C ASP A 159 6.35 -16.58 -11.43
N TRP A 160 7.15 -17.42 -10.77
CA TRP A 160 6.87 -17.88 -9.41
C TRP A 160 6.85 -16.74 -8.38
N ARG A 161 7.67 -15.70 -8.59
CA ARG A 161 7.67 -14.53 -7.71
C ARG A 161 6.30 -13.85 -7.71
N THR A 162 5.73 -13.63 -8.88
CA THR A 162 4.40 -13.02 -9.06
C THR A 162 3.30 -13.93 -8.52
N ARG A 163 3.42 -15.25 -8.71
CA ARG A 163 2.50 -16.24 -8.12
C ARG A 163 2.50 -16.18 -6.59
N GLU A 164 3.66 -16.00 -5.96
CA GLU A 164 3.77 -15.85 -4.51
C GLU A 164 3.23 -14.50 -4.02
N LEU A 165 3.47 -13.39 -4.73
CA LEU A 165 2.84 -12.10 -4.40
C LEU A 165 1.31 -12.20 -4.33
N LEU A 166 0.72 -12.86 -5.35
CA LEU A 166 -0.71 -13.10 -5.45
C LEU A 166 -1.21 -13.99 -4.31
N THR A 167 -0.49 -15.06 -3.99
CA THR A 167 -0.86 -16.05 -2.97
C THR A 167 -0.80 -15.45 -1.57
N VAL A 168 0.29 -14.74 -1.23
CA VAL A 168 0.43 -14.04 0.04
C VAL A 168 -0.70 -13.02 0.21
N ALA A 169 -1.07 -12.30 -0.86
CA ALA A 169 -2.18 -11.35 -0.80
C ALA A 169 -3.54 -12.02 -0.53
N ALA A 170 -3.83 -13.13 -1.20
CA ALA A 170 -5.08 -13.87 -1.00
C ALA A 170 -5.19 -14.47 0.41
N LEU A 171 -4.10 -15.00 0.95
CA LEU A 171 -4.04 -15.54 2.31
C LEU A 171 -4.10 -14.43 3.37
N ALA A 172 -3.41 -13.29 3.13
CA ALA A 172 -3.47 -12.15 4.04
C ALA A 172 -4.87 -11.55 4.20
N ALA A 173 -5.73 -11.71 3.18
CA ALA A 173 -7.13 -11.28 3.19
C ALA A 173 -8.04 -12.20 4.02
N ARG A 174 -7.52 -13.33 4.51
CA ARG A 174 -8.27 -14.40 5.18
C ARG A 174 -7.59 -14.76 6.52
N PRO A 175 -8.00 -14.14 7.63
CA PRO A 175 -7.33 -14.30 8.93
C PRO A 175 -7.15 -15.74 9.39
N GLU A 176 -8.04 -16.65 8.98
CA GLU A 176 -7.98 -18.07 9.30
C GLU A 176 -6.84 -18.84 8.61
N THR A 177 -6.12 -18.19 7.68
CA THR A 177 -5.04 -18.79 6.88
C THR A 177 -3.65 -18.27 7.24
N GLU A 178 -3.49 -17.68 8.43
CA GLU A 178 -2.22 -17.12 8.92
C GLU A 178 -1.03 -18.09 8.83
N PRO A 179 -1.14 -19.40 9.19
CA PRO A 179 -0.02 -20.33 9.03
C PRO A 179 0.42 -20.50 7.58
N GLN A 180 -0.53 -20.59 6.65
CA GLN A 180 -0.25 -20.71 5.22
C GLN A 180 0.35 -19.41 4.68
N MET A 181 -0.16 -18.25 5.10
CA MET A 181 0.40 -16.94 4.71
C MET A 181 1.89 -16.86 5.10
N LYS A 182 2.24 -17.25 6.33
CA LYS A 182 3.64 -17.26 6.80
C LYS A 182 4.50 -18.22 5.99
N ALA A 183 4.00 -19.41 5.67
CA ALA A 183 4.70 -20.36 4.82
C ALA A 183 4.96 -19.79 3.41
N HIS A 184 3.97 -19.15 2.79
CA HIS A 184 4.11 -18.53 1.48
C HIS A 184 5.00 -17.29 1.48
N ILE A 185 5.07 -16.52 2.57
CA ILE A 185 6.10 -15.48 2.71
C ILE A 185 7.50 -16.10 2.69
N ALA A 186 7.73 -17.20 3.42
CA ALA A 186 9.02 -17.88 3.41
C ALA A 186 9.38 -18.45 2.02
N ILE A 187 8.41 -19.09 1.34
CA ILE A 187 8.58 -19.58 -0.04
C ILE A 187 8.86 -18.42 -1.01
N GLY A 188 8.14 -17.30 -0.85
CA GLY A 188 8.34 -16.08 -1.62
C GLY A 188 9.76 -15.53 -1.53
N LYS A 189 10.40 -15.62 -0.36
CA LYS A 189 11.79 -15.18 -0.15
C LYS A 189 12.78 -16.00 -0.97
N ASN A 190 12.55 -17.30 -1.14
CA ASN A 190 13.36 -18.14 -2.03
C ASN A 190 13.27 -17.71 -3.51
N ASN A 191 12.22 -16.95 -3.85
CA ASN A 191 11.90 -16.52 -5.21
C ASN A 191 12.02 -14.99 -5.41
N GLY A 192 12.73 -14.30 -4.51
CA GLY A 192 13.06 -12.88 -4.67
C GLY A 192 12.03 -11.88 -4.14
N ILE A 193 11.08 -12.31 -3.29
CA ILE A 193 10.27 -11.38 -2.47
C ILE A 193 11.11 -10.96 -1.26
N THR A 194 11.26 -9.65 -1.03
CA THR A 194 11.97 -9.13 0.16
C THR A 194 11.05 -9.04 1.37
N ASP A 195 11.62 -8.97 2.59
CA ASP A 195 10.85 -8.76 3.81
C ASP A 195 10.02 -7.45 3.76
N ALA A 196 10.59 -6.39 3.19
CA ALA A 196 9.89 -5.12 2.98
C ALA A 196 8.70 -5.28 2.03
N GLN A 197 8.84 -6.08 0.97
CA GLN A 197 7.74 -6.37 0.04
C GLN A 197 6.66 -7.22 0.72
N ALA A 198 7.03 -8.27 1.45
CA ALA A 198 6.08 -9.09 2.20
C ALA A 198 5.27 -8.25 3.20
N ALA A 199 5.94 -7.39 3.97
CA ALA A 199 5.28 -6.46 4.90
C ALA A 199 4.35 -5.48 4.14
N ALA A 200 4.79 -4.93 3.02
CA ALA A 200 3.98 -4.03 2.20
C ALA A 200 2.72 -4.72 1.64
N ILE A 201 2.80 -5.99 1.24
CA ILE A 201 1.63 -6.78 0.80
C ILE A 201 0.64 -6.93 1.94
N VAL A 202 1.09 -7.40 3.10
CA VAL A 202 0.21 -7.63 4.26
C VAL A 202 -0.45 -6.33 4.71
N ALA A 203 0.32 -5.24 4.83
CA ALA A 203 -0.22 -3.92 5.19
C ALA A 203 -1.21 -3.38 4.15
N ARG A 204 -0.95 -3.62 2.85
CA ARG A 204 -1.87 -3.23 1.77
C ARG A 204 -3.17 -4.01 1.84
N VAL A 205 -3.10 -5.32 2.08
CA VAL A 205 -4.27 -6.19 2.11
C VAL A 205 -5.07 -5.96 3.38
N ARG A 206 -4.44 -5.96 4.55
CA ARG A 206 -5.12 -5.80 5.85
C ARG A 206 -5.51 -4.37 6.18
N ARG A 207 -5.29 -3.45 5.24
CA ARG A 207 -5.81 -2.09 5.34
C ARG A 207 -7.33 -2.17 5.60
N PRO A 208 -7.84 -1.44 6.60
CA PRO A 208 -9.28 -1.29 6.77
C PRO A 208 -9.93 -0.88 5.45
N ALA A 209 -11.15 -1.35 5.18
CA ALA A 209 -11.93 -0.86 4.06
C ALA A 209 -12.01 0.67 4.13
N GLU A 210 -12.09 1.34 2.98
CA GLU A 210 -12.30 2.79 2.99
C GLU A 210 -13.50 3.08 3.90
N PRO A 211 -13.35 3.92 4.94
CA PRO A 211 -14.52 4.32 5.68
C PRO A 211 -15.49 4.97 4.69
N GLU A 212 -16.75 4.61 4.85
CA GLU A 212 -17.91 5.27 4.25
C GLU A 212 -17.64 6.78 4.23
N GLN A 213 -17.89 7.41 3.08
CA GLN A 213 -17.59 8.82 2.84
C GLN A 213 -17.75 9.66 4.11
N LEU A 214 -16.68 10.33 4.52
CA LEU A 214 -16.70 11.26 5.65
C LEU A 214 -17.97 12.13 5.57
N PRO A 215 -18.74 12.26 6.67
CA PRO A 215 -19.96 13.07 6.65
C PRO A 215 -19.71 14.46 6.07
N ALA A 216 -20.65 14.99 5.29
CA ALA A 216 -20.46 16.28 4.61
C ALA A 216 -20.13 17.44 5.56
N ASP A 217 -20.51 17.30 6.84
CA ASP A 217 -20.35 18.25 7.94
C ASP A 217 -19.25 17.88 8.94
N TRP A 218 -18.45 16.84 8.68
CA TRP A 218 -17.48 16.32 9.64
C TRP A 218 -16.33 17.31 9.97
N SER A 219 -16.03 18.24 9.05
CA SER A 219 -15.03 19.29 9.20
C SER A 219 -15.41 20.54 8.42
N VAL A 220 -14.98 21.71 8.92
CA VAL A 220 -15.12 23.01 8.23
C VAL A 220 -14.15 23.17 7.05
N PHE A 221 -13.13 22.32 6.90
CA PHE A 221 -12.20 22.31 5.77
C PHE A 221 -12.39 21.07 4.89
N PRO A 222 -12.24 21.20 3.56
CA PRO A 222 -12.40 20.08 2.64
C PRO A 222 -11.33 19.01 2.87
N VAL A 223 -11.68 17.74 2.60
CA VAL A 223 -10.76 16.59 2.70
C VAL A 223 -9.62 16.68 1.68
N GLY A 224 -9.93 17.17 0.47
CA GLY A 224 -8.96 17.31 -0.62
C GLY A 224 -8.77 16.03 -1.45
N LYS A 225 -7.70 16.00 -2.24
CA LYS A 225 -7.36 14.87 -3.11
C LYS A 225 -6.44 13.88 -2.37
N PRO A 226 -6.42 12.58 -2.74
CA PRO A 226 -5.46 11.63 -2.20
C PRO A 226 -4.01 12.13 -2.35
N ASN A 227 -3.24 12.07 -1.26
CA ASN A 227 -1.86 12.56 -1.19
C ASN A 227 -0.87 11.53 -1.77
N THR A 228 -1.06 11.17 -3.04
CA THR A 228 -0.32 10.08 -3.69
C THR A 228 1.16 10.40 -3.91
N ALA A 229 1.52 11.68 -4.08
CA ALA A 229 2.89 12.12 -4.27
C ALA A 229 3.80 11.80 -3.07
N TYR A 230 3.25 11.82 -1.85
CA TYR A 230 4.00 11.56 -0.63
C TYR A 230 3.67 10.20 -0.01
N ALA A 231 2.87 9.35 -0.65
CA ALA A 231 2.37 8.09 -0.06
C ALA A 231 3.44 7.17 0.52
N LYS A 232 4.69 7.22 0.04
CA LYS A 232 5.84 6.46 0.60
C LYS A 232 6.23 6.85 2.03
N TYR A 233 5.86 8.06 2.47
CA TYR A 233 6.14 8.60 3.80
C TYR A 233 4.97 8.45 4.76
N PHE A 234 3.91 7.75 4.36
CA PHE A 234 2.72 7.52 5.17
C PHE A 234 2.43 6.02 5.27
N ILE A 235 2.01 5.61 6.44
CA ILE A 235 1.32 4.34 6.65
C ILE A 235 -0.17 4.69 6.65
N GLY A 236 -0.97 4.04 5.79
CA GLY A 236 -2.37 4.41 5.54
C GLY A 236 -2.54 5.49 4.45
N ARG A 237 -3.79 5.93 4.22
CA ARG A 237 -4.16 6.98 3.26
C ARG A 237 -4.21 8.35 3.92
N SER A 238 -3.53 9.30 3.28
CA SER A 238 -3.66 10.71 3.56
C SER A 238 -4.28 11.47 2.38
N PHE A 239 -4.97 12.56 2.67
CA PHE A 239 -5.59 13.46 1.71
C PHE A 239 -5.13 14.90 2.01
N LEU A 240 -4.99 15.69 0.96
CA LEU A 240 -4.44 17.04 1.04
C LEU A 240 -5.35 18.03 0.31
N ALA A 241 -5.75 19.09 1.01
CA ALA A 241 -6.37 20.27 0.44
C ALA A 241 -5.53 21.52 0.78
N PRO A 242 -4.99 22.24 -0.22
CA PRO A 242 -4.39 23.55 0.02
C PRO A 242 -5.45 24.52 0.58
N VAL A 243 -5.11 25.23 1.65
CA VAL A 243 -5.94 26.30 2.24
C VAL A 243 -5.36 27.66 1.86
N SER A 244 -4.04 27.83 2.03
CA SER A 244 -3.29 28.96 1.48
C SER A 244 -1.95 28.48 0.97
N THR A 245 -1.56 28.94 -0.22
CA THR A 245 -0.21 28.73 -0.77
C THR A 245 0.53 30.06 -0.95
N GLU A 246 -0.07 31.16 -0.51
CA GLU A 246 0.48 32.51 -0.60
C GLU A 246 0.81 33.00 0.82
N GLN A 247 1.93 33.71 0.96
CA GLN A 247 2.50 34.21 2.24
C GLN A 247 2.96 33.10 3.20
N VAL A 248 2.04 32.24 3.65
CA VAL A 248 2.29 31.12 4.56
C VAL A 248 1.58 29.89 4.00
N GLY A 249 2.32 28.79 3.85
CA GLY A 249 1.77 27.51 3.44
C GLY A 249 0.83 26.98 4.53
N VAL A 250 -0.46 26.82 4.19
CA VAL A 250 -1.47 26.23 5.07
C VAL A 250 -2.18 25.13 4.31
N PHE A 251 -2.16 23.93 4.84
CA PHE A 251 -2.76 22.76 4.20
C PHE A 251 -3.65 22.01 5.18
N ALA A 252 -4.87 21.67 4.75
CA ALA A 252 -5.70 20.72 5.47
C ALA A 252 -5.26 19.31 5.09
N VAL A 253 -4.76 18.57 6.08
CA VAL A 253 -4.30 17.19 5.92
C VAL A 253 -5.27 16.28 6.64
N THR A 254 -5.83 15.31 5.91
CA THR A 254 -6.77 14.32 6.45
C THR A 254 -6.13 12.94 6.45
N PHE A 255 -6.20 12.23 7.57
CA PHE A 255 -5.74 10.86 7.77
C PHE A 255 -6.92 9.93 8.02
N GLU A 256 -6.96 8.81 7.30
CA GLU A 256 -7.85 7.70 7.65
C GLU A 256 -7.46 7.07 9.01
N PRO A 257 -8.35 6.31 9.67
CA PRO A 257 -8.01 5.61 10.90
C PRO A 257 -6.72 4.81 10.81
N GLY A 258 -5.84 4.98 11.80
CA GLY A 258 -4.51 4.36 11.84
C GLY A 258 -3.46 4.98 10.93
N CYS A 259 -3.83 5.93 10.05
CA CYS A 259 -2.88 6.56 9.16
C CYS A 259 -1.95 7.52 9.90
N ARG A 260 -0.66 7.48 9.59
CA ARG A 260 0.38 8.31 10.20
C ARG A 260 1.52 8.54 9.23
N ASN A 261 2.22 9.65 9.37
CA ASN A 261 3.46 9.85 8.65
C ASN A 261 4.64 9.16 9.32
N ASN A 262 5.72 8.99 8.57
CA ASN A 262 7.00 8.57 9.09
C ASN A 262 7.55 9.63 10.06
N TRP A 263 8.52 9.23 10.88
CA TRP A 263 9.32 10.20 11.60
C TRP A 263 9.94 11.20 10.62
N HIS A 264 9.95 12.48 10.96
CA HIS A 264 10.54 13.52 10.12
C HIS A 264 10.98 14.73 10.92
N ILE A 265 11.80 15.57 10.28
CA ILE A 265 12.36 16.81 10.83
C ILE A 265 12.16 17.94 9.83
N HIS A 266 11.66 19.08 10.31
CA HIS A 266 11.70 20.35 9.57
C HIS A 266 12.97 21.10 9.95
N HIS A 267 13.87 21.35 9.01
CA HIS A 267 15.12 22.09 9.22
C HIS A 267 14.95 23.55 8.80
N ALA A 268 15.57 24.46 9.54
CA ALA A 268 15.74 25.86 9.18
C ALA A 268 16.96 26.44 9.93
N ALA A 269 17.66 27.41 9.34
CA ALA A 269 18.77 28.11 9.98
C ALA A 269 18.29 29.13 11.03
N LYS A 270 17.13 29.75 10.78
CA LYS A 270 16.48 30.71 11.67
C LYS A 270 14.97 30.66 11.46
N GLY A 271 14.20 30.70 12.56
CA GLY A 271 12.75 30.52 12.51
C GLY A 271 12.37 29.10 12.08
N GLY A 272 11.30 28.96 11.29
CA GLY A 272 10.87 27.67 10.76
C GLY A 272 10.11 26.79 11.75
N GLY A 273 9.81 25.57 11.28
CA GLY A 273 9.03 24.59 12.00
C GLY A 273 7.62 24.43 11.43
N GLN A 274 6.74 23.82 12.21
CA GLN A 274 5.38 23.55 11.82
C GLN A 274 4.42 23.79 12.98
N ILE A 275 3.20 24.23 12.67
CA ILE A 275 2.11 24.27 13.65
C ILE A 275 0.99 23.36 13.14
N LEU A 276 0.51 22.49 14.01
CA LEU A 276 -0.67 21.67 13.77
C LEU A 276 -1.86 22.28 14.51
N ILE A 277 -2.97 22.51 13.81
CA ILE A 277 -4.25 22.94 14.40
C ILE A 277 -5.29 21.89 14.07
N CYS A 278 -5.80 21.20 15.08
CA CYS A 278 -6.71 20.09 14.89
C CYS A 278 -8.12 20.58 14.56
N THR A 279 -8.69 20.11 13.45
CA THR A 279 -9.98 20.59 12.94
C THR A 279 -11.09 19.55 13.09
N ALA A 280 -10.78 18.26 12.98
CA ALA A 280 -11.78 17.19 13.09
C ALA A 280 -11.18 15.84 13.51
N GLY A 281 -12.01 15.01 14.14
CA GLY A 281 -11.64 13.64 14.53
C GLY A 281 -10.60 13.57 15.66
N GLU A 282 -9.92 12.44 15.79
CA GLU A 282 -8.92 12.23 16.86
C GLU A 282 -7.59 11.70 16.31
N GLY A 283 -6.50 12.31 16.76
CA GLY A 283 -5.15 11.99 16.30
C GLY A 283 -4.12 11.93 17.42
N TYR A 284 -2.88 11.69 17.03
CA TYR A 284 -1.72 11.65 17.90
C TYR A 284 -0.55 12.40 17.26
N TYR A 285 0.22 13.08 18.10
CA TYR A 285 1.50 13.69 17.78
C TYR A 285 2.54 13.16 18.76
N GLN A 286 3.78 12.92 18.30
CA GLN A 286 4.85 12.51 19.19
C GLN A 286 6.19 13.07 18.75
N GLU A 287 6.93 13.61 19.71
CA GLU A 287 8.35 13.96 19.57
C GLU A 287 9.24 12.77 19.96
N TRP A 288 10.38 12.67 19.31
CA TRP A 288 11.34 11.62 19.60
C TRP A 288 11.76 11.63 21.08
N GLY A 289 11.64 10.47 21.73
CA GLY A 289 11.97 10.30 23.14
C GLY A 289 10.94 10.86 24.14
N LYS A 290 9.82 11.43 23.66
CA LYS A 290 8.75 11.95 24.53
C LYS A 290 7.47 11.10 24.43
N PRO A 291 6.56 11.19 25.41
CA PRO A 291 5.23 10.58 25.31
C PRO A 291 4.43 11.14 24.12
N ALA A 292 3.58 10.31 23.52
CA ALA A 292 2.64 10.77 22.51
C ALA A 292 1.53 11.63 23.16
N VAL A 293 1.09 12.65 22.43
CA VAL A 293 0.02 13.57 22.80
C VAL A 293 -1.18 13.25 21.92
N ARG A 294 -2.29 12.87 22.54
CA ARG A 294 -3.60 12.72 21.85
C ARG A 294 -4.13 14.11 21.53
N MET A 295 -4.67 14.28 20.34
CA MET A 295 -5.17 15.54 19.82
C MET A 295 -6.63 15.42 19.38
N LYS A 296 -7.42 16.47 19.65
CA LYS A 296 -8.85 16.61 19.34
C LYS A 296 -9.13 17.99 18.71
N PRO A 297 -10.31 18.22 18.12
CA PRO A 297 -10.61 19.50 17.48
C PRO A 297 -10.42 20.67 18.46
N GLY A 298 -9.70 21.70 18.04
CA GLY A 298 -9.31 22.85 18.87
C GLY A 298 -7.93 22.74 19.53
N ASP A 299 -7.33 21.54 19.56
CA ASP A 299 -5.94 21.39 20.03
C ASP A 299 -4.95 21.98 19.03
N ARG A 300 -3.80 22.41 19.56
CA ARG A 300 -2.66 22.88 18.77
C ARG A 300 -1.35 22.29 19.24
N VAL A 301 -0.44 22.07 18.30
CA VAL A 301 0.93 21.65 18.55
C VAL A 301 1.87 22.57 17.80
N ASN A 302 2.83 23.17 18.50
CA ASN A 302 3.90 23.94 17.89
C ASN A 302 5.15 23.06 17.84
N ILE A 303 5.70 22.90 16.66
CA ILE A 303 6.82 22.00 16.37
C ILE A 303 7.99 22.86 15.89
N PRO A 304 8.96 23.18 16.76
CA PRO A 304 10.13 23.95 16.37
C PRO A 304 10.95 23.25 15.28
N ALA A 305 11.68 24.04 14.50
CA ALA A 305 12.68 23.49 13.58
C ALA A 305 13.71 22.60 14.33
N GLY A 306 14.13 21.51 13.69
CA GLY A 306 15.07 20.53 14.24
C GLY A 306 14.43 19.42 15.09
N VAL A 307 13.13 19.47 15.38
CA VAL A 307 12.45 18.46 16.19
C VAL A 307 12.05 17.26 15.34
N LYS A 308 12.56 16.07 15.69
CA LYS A 308 12.12 14.78 15.12
C LYS A 308 10.77 14.40 15.70
N HIS A 309 9.76 14.24 14.84
CA HIS A 309 8.40 13.95 15.27
C HIS A 309 7.61 13.13 14.23
N TRP A 310 6.45 12.60 14.63
CA TRP A 310 5.41 12.09 13.74
C TRP A 310 4.04 12.57 14.22
N HIS A 311 3.06 12.51 13.32
CA HIS A 311 1.65 12.71 13.66
C HIS A 311 0.75 11.87 12.76
N GLY A 312 -0.43 11.54 13.27
CA GLY A 312 -1.34 10.60 12.63
C GLY A 312 -2.72 10.58 13.26
N ALA A 313 -3.63 9.83 12.65
CA ALA A 313 -4.93 9.50 13.19
C ALA A 313 -4.83 8.51 14.37
N ALA A 314 -5.85 8.48 15.21
CA ALA A 314 -6.07 7.39 16.16
C ALA A 314 -6.40 6.07 15.43
N PRO A 315 -6.26 4.89 16.08
CA PRO A 315 -6.46 3.60 15.43
C PRO A 315 -7.86 3.41 14.84
N ASP A 316 -8.86 4.05 15.44
CA ASP A 316 -10.30 3.87 15.21
C ASP A 316 -11.02 5.16 14.81
N SER A 317 -10.28 6.26 14.58
CA SER A 317 -10.87 7.56 14.26
C SER A 317 -10.16 8.21 13.07
N TRP A 318 -10.92 8.88 12.21
CA TRP A 318 -10.33 9.80 11.24
C TRP A 318 -9.70 10.98 11.96
N PHE A 319 -8.77 11.68 11.29
CA PHE A 319 -8.16 12.88 11.84
C PHE A 319 -7.88 13.91 10.76
N GLN A 320 -8.30 15.16 10.97
CA GLN A 320 -7.89 16.29 10.15
C GLN A 320 -7.28 17.40 11.00
N HIS A 321 -6.24 18.00 10.45
CA HIS A 321 -5.59 19.18 11.01
C HIS A 321 -5.13 20.11 9.89
N LEU A 322 -4.96 21.38 10.23
CA LEU A 322 -4.20 22.33 9.43
C LEU A 322 -2.72 22.17 9.77
N ALA A 323 -1.90 21.97 8.75
CA ALA A 323 -0.46 22.07 8.81
C ALA A 323 -0.06 23.47 8.32
N VAL A 324 0.47 24.28 9.24
CA VAL A 324 1.00 25.62 8.95
C VAL A 324 2.51 25.53 8.87
N GLU A 325 3.05 25.83 7.70
CA GLU A 325 4.50 25.87 7.46
C GLU A 325 5.05 27.20 7.92
N VAL A 326 5.70 27.21 9.08
CA VAL A 326 6.22 28.45 9.66
C VAL A 326 7.40 28.92 8.79
N PRO A 327 7.41 30.17 8.28
CA PRO A 327 8.52 30.67 7.48
C PRO A 327 9.85 30.59 8.22
N GLY A 328 10.89 30.14 7.52
CA GLY A 328 12.24 30.02 8.05
C GLY A 328 13.29 30.15 6.96
N GLU A 329 14.50 30.57 7.33
CA GLU A 329 15.62 30.71 6.41
C GLU A 329 16.21 29.34 6.07
N GLY A 330 16.28 29.00 4.77
CA GLY A 330 16.86 27.73 4.31
C GLY A 330 16.04 26.49 4.67
N GLY A 331 14.72 26.62 4.70
CA GLY A 331 13.79 25.54 5.08
C GLY A 331 13.93 24.27 4.23
N ARG A 332 13.96 23.10 4.87
CA ARG A 332 13.85 21.79 4.18
C ARG A 332 13.26 20.71 5.09
N ASN A 333 12.66 19.68 4.50
CA ASN A 333 12.15 18.53 5.22
C ASN A 333 13.10 17.34 5.11
N GLU A 334 13.26 16.59 6.20
CA GLU A 334 13.98 15.33 6.24
C GLU A 334 13.04 14.22 6.71
N TRP A 335 12.72 13.29 5.81
CA TRP A 335 11.93 12.11 6.11
C TRP A 335 12.83 10.97 6.60
N LEU A 336 12.41 10.34 7.69
CA LEU A 336 13.16 9.29 8.39
C LEU A 336 12.38 7.97 8.37
N GLU A 337 12.66 7.09 9.35
CA GLU A 337 12.09 5.77 9.41
C GLU A 337 10.57 5.76 9.66
N PRO A 338 9.84 4.73 9.19
CA PRO A 338 8.42 4.56 9.49
C PRO A 338 8.16 4.37 10.99
N VAL A 339 6.99 4.83 11.45
CA VAL A 339 6.46 4.48 12.77
C VAL A 339 5.82 3.09 12.68
N ASP A 340 6.59 2.04 13.00
CA ASP A 340 6.10 0.66 12.90
C ASP A 340 4.85 0.40 13.76
N ASP A 341 4.11 -0.66 13.42
CA ASP A 341 2.83 -0.97 14.07
C ASP A 341 2.97 -1.22 15.58
N ALA A 342 4.11 -1.75 16.03
CA ALA A 342 4.35 -2.05 17.45
C ALA A 342 4.59 -0.76 18.25
N ALA A 343 5.43 0.14 17.73
CA ALA A 343 5.68 1.46 18.29
C ALA A 343 4.40 2.30 18.33
N TYR A 344 3.64 2.31 17.22
CA TYR A 344 2.35 3.00 17.13
C TYR A 344 1.36 2.47 18.18
N SER A 345 1.07 1.17 18.16
CA SER A 345 0.08 0.55 19.07
C SER A 345 0.43 0.71 20.56
N LYS A 346 1.72 0.87 20.88
CA LYS A 346 2.17 1.10 22.26
C LYS A 346 1.74 2.47 22.78
N VAL A 347 1.68 3.48 21.91
CA VAL A 347 1.43 4.88 22.29
C VAL A 347 0.04 5.37 21.91
N THR A 348 -0.71 4.64 21.08
CA THR A 348 -2.08 4.96 20.67
C THR A 348 -3.09 4.01 21.30
N LYS A 349 -3.54 4.34 22.52
CA LYS A 349 -4.52 3.55 23.27
C LYS A 349 -5.83 4.29 23.50
#